data_AF-A0A5M6CU97-F1
#
_entry.id   AF-A0A5M6CU97-F1
#
_cell.length_a   1.000
_cell.length_b   1.000
_cell.length_c   1.000
_cell.angle_alpha   90.00
_cell.angle_beta   90.00
_cell.angle_gamma   90.00
#
_symmetry.space_group_name_H-M   'P 1'
#
loop_
_entity.id
_entity.type
_entity.pdbx_description
1 polymer ?
#
loop_
_entity_poly.entity_id
_entity_poly.type
_entity_poly.pdbx_seq_one_letter_code
_entity_poly.pdbx_strand_id
1 'polypeptide(L)'
;MTPPSSGSLSPTGDSTQPTPRSPAVLPAVTRGATAEENSGTAVRAVQGREGGPELRTDTSHRQREHALEGQVPPGQSHRPDAIAAERAASTASELPRHPSPAPPRNSTSGQGTNAQPRPPRRSLVRRIKERWRRRWLDLACRWRPLSGLHCLISGELSREAQAMLRGRQRHLMQLEEAGGEAVLFQLRRNTHRLEKGLIMRPRRPQFALDYIAETVASFEQSVADATGGKEVSPGQQDDCQTLRWARDVLGDYFRVVRRDAMLDGLFDRYDAARQRFDDSLHTSSEAHALTPYRRDLQPLGVSIDDFERLAWRRRSVRWYQQRPVPREVIDRAIRIAGLSPSACNRQPFQFRVYDDPALVQRIGAIPGGTAGFAENFPGLVVLVGQMQAFPLGRDRHVIYIDASLAAMSFQYALELQGVGSCCINWPDVESRERQMAEAIGLAGHERVVMLISFGYPDPDGMVPCSSKKPLHSIRSYNQR
;
A
#
# COMPACT_ATOMS: atom_id res chain seq x y z
N MET A 1 22.77 -52.70 -18.85
CA MET A 1 23.62 -53.80 -18.36
C MET A 1 24.51 -53.24 -17.27
N THR A 2 24.45 -53.90 -16.13
CA THR A 2 24.91 -53.64 -14.74
C THR A 2 26.39 -54.06 -14.53
N PRO A 3 27.03 -53.98 -13.34
CA PRO A 3 27.40 -52.82 -12.49
C PRO A 3 28.90 -52.95 -11.96
N PRO A 4 29.27 -52.89 -10.66
CA PRO A 4 29.66 -51.72 -9.82
C PRO A 4 31.03 -51.85 -9.08
N SER A 5 31.43 -50.83 -8.30
CA SER A 5 32.18 -50.99 -7.03
C SER A 5 31.89 -49.74 -6.16
N SER A 6 31.38 -49.72 -4.91
CA SER A 6 31.36 -50.55 -3.69
C SER A 6 32.37 -50.10 -2.62
N GLY A 7 31.83 -49.61 -1.49
CA GLY A 7 32.48 -49.36 -0.19
C GLY A 7 31.89 -48.08 0.46
N SER A 8 30.84 -48.10 1.31
CA SER A 8 30.73 -48.57 2.72
C SER A 8 31.87 -48.02 3.61
N LEU A 9 31.66 -47.32 4.73
CA LEU A 9 30.84 -47.59 5.92
C LEU A 9 30.50 -46.29 6.70
N SER A 10 29.54 -46.45 7.61
CA SER A 10 28.71 -45.47 8.34
C SER A 10 29.33 -44.91 9.68
N PRO A 11 28.57 -44.48 10.72
CA PRO A 11 28.46 -43.08 11.12
C PRO A 11 28.86 -42.78 12.59
N THR A 12 29.15 -41.50 12.90
CA THR A 12 29.07 -40.89 14.25
C THR A 12 28.69 -39.42 13.98
N GLY A 13 27.59 -38.84 14.47
CA GLY A 13 27.12 -38.80 15.84
C GLY A 13 27.70 -37.55 16.50
N ASP A 14 27.05 -36.39 16.38
CA ASP A 14 26.53 -35.65 17.54
C ASP A 14 25.72 -34.42 17.11
N SER A 15 24.61 -34.22 17.80
CA SER A 15 23.62 -33.17 17.60
C SER A 15 23.67 -32.19 18.76
N THR A 16 23.75 -30.89 18.49
CA THR A 16 23.25 -29.88 19.44
C THR A 16 22.73 -28.67 18.68
N GLN A 17 21.43 -28.68 18.38
CA GLN A 17 20.66 -27.45 18.13
C GLN A 17 20.05 -26.96 19.45
N PRO A 18 20.05 -25.65 19.74
CA PRO A 18 19.45 -25.12 20.94
C PRO A 18 17.93 -25.01 20.80
N THR A 19 17.21 -25.61 21.75
CA THR A 19 15.76 -25.50 21.92
C THR A 19 15.37 -24.10 22.44
N PRO A 20 14.26 -23.50 21.97
CA PRO A 20 13.74 -22.27 22.56
C PRO A 20 12.97 -22.58 23.85
N ARG A 21 13.38 -21.92 24.94
CA ARG A 21 12.76 -22.04 26.26
C ARG A 21 11.39 -21.33 26.30
N SER A 22 10.35 -22.06 26.69
CA SER A 22 9.04 -21.52 27.10
C SER A 22 9.18 -20.56 28.29
N PRO A 23 8.45 -19.44 28.35
CA PRO A 23 8.40 -18.61 29.53
C PRO A 23 7.49 -19.23 30.61
N ALA A 24 7.99 -19.20 31.84
CA ALA A 24 7.39 -19.76 33.04
C ALA A 24 6.06 -19.10 33.41
N VAL A 25 5.13 -19.96 33.84
CA VAL A 25 3.87 -19.65 34.52
C VAL A 25 4.18 -19.14 35.93
N LEU A 26 3.60 -18.00 36.33
CA LEU A 26 3.52 -17.57 37.73
C LEU A 26 2.09 -17.76 38.25
N PRO A 27 1.90 -18.13 39.53
CA PRO A 27 0.65 -18.67 40.04
C PRO A 27 -0.35 -17.59 40.48
N ALA A 28 -1.60 -18.04 40.53
CA ALA A 28 -2.79 -17.34 40.99
C ALA A 28 -2.69 -16.81 42.44
N VAL A 29 -3.28 -15.64 42.67
CA VAL A 29 -3.65 -15.14 44.00
C VAL A 29 -5.17 -15.21 44.12
N THR A 30 -5.64 -15.88 45.17
CA THR A 30 -7.05 -16.10 45.51
C THR A 30 -7.50 -15.24 46.70
N ARG A 31 -8.73 -14.71 46.56
CA ARG A 31 -9.81 -14.48 47.55
C ARG A 31 -9.94 -13.18 48.38
N GLY A 32 -11.20 -12.72 48.41
CA GLY A 32 -11.89 -11.85 49.39
C GLY A 32 -12.90 -10.92 48.68
N ALA A 33 -14.16 -11.30 48.39
CA ALA A 33 -15.38 -11.16 49.23
C ALA A 33 -15.61 -9.71 49.72
N THR A 34 -16.73 -8.98 49.53
CA THR A 34 -18.18 -9.25 49.69
C THR A 34 -19.02 -8.12 49.01
N ALA A 35 -20.13 -8.46 48.33
CA ALA A 35 -21.55 -8.10 48.62
C ALA A 35 -21.97 -6.60 48.56
N GLU A 36 -22.90 -6.24 47.66
CA GLU A 36 -24.29 -5.85 48.01
C GLU A 36 -25.12 -5.42 46.78
N GLU A 37 -26.42 -5.69 46.88
CA GLU A 37 -27.50 -5.50 45.90
C GLU A 37 -27.85 -4.02 45.67
N ASN A 38 -28.30 -3.66 44.46
CA ASN A 38 -29.62 -3.04 44.36
C ASN A 38 -30.24 -3.08 42.95
N SER A 39 -31.56 -3.22 42.98
CA SER A 39 -32.51 -3.43 41.91
C SER A 39 -32.94 -2.13 41.21
N GLY A 40 -33.50 -2.22 40.00
CA GLY A 40 -34.13 -1.06 39.34
C GLY A 40 -34.45 -1.23 37.86
N THR A 41 -35.55 -1.91 37.56
CA THR A 41 -36.19 -2.08 36.24
C THR A 41 -36.76 -0.75 35.69
N ALA A 42 -36.56 -0.43 34.40
CA ALA A 42 -37.57 0.25 33.58
C ALA A 42 -37.23 0.21 32.08
N VAL A 43 -38.12 -0.43 31.32
CA VAL A 43 -38.19 -0.47 29.87
C VAL A 43 -38.91 0.79 29.36
N ARG A 44 -38.38 1.47 28.33
CA ARG A 44 -39.22 2.15 27.33
C ARG A 44 -38.48 2.40 26.02
N ALA A 45 -38.98 1.77 24.96
CA ALA A 45 -38.67 2.08 23.57
C ALA A 45 -39.50 3.29 23.12
N VAL A 46 -38.90 4.24 22.39
CA VAL A 46 -39.59 5.09 21.39
C VAL A 46 -38.61 5.44 20.25
N GLN A 47 -39.17 5.41 19.05
CA GLN A 47 -38.60 5.62 17.72
C GLN A 47 -37.94 6.99 17.49
N GLY A 48 -37.09 7.02 16.46
CA GLY A 48 -36.23 8.14 16.12
C GLY A 48 -36.89 9.36 15.50
N ARG A 49 -36.08 10.42 15.41
CA ARG A 49 -36.08 11.40 14.32
C ARG A 49 -34.80 12.23 14.36
N GLU A 50 -34.52 12.76 13.19
CA GLU A 50 -33.36 13.48 12.68
C GLU A 50 -32.94 14.72 13.50
N GLY A 51 -31.67 15.11 13.35
CA GLY A 51 -31.18 16.45 13.69
C GLY A 51 -29.80 16.43 14.33
N GLY A 52 -28.75 16.65 13.52
CA GLY A 52 -27.43 16.99 14.06
C GLY A 52 -27.43 18.39 14.70
N PRO A 53 -26.35 18.76 15.40
CA PRO A 53 -25.97 20.16 15.39
C PRO A 53 -24.50 20.39 15.04
N GLU A 54 -24.36 21.43 14.24
CA GLU A 54 -23.15 22.14 13.86
C GLU A 54 -22.33 22.58 15.08
N LEU A 55 -21.02 22.41 15.00
CA LEU A 55 -20.10 23.07 15.92
C LEU A 55 -20.11 24.58 15.62
N ARG A 56 -20.73 25.34 16.52
CA ARG A 56 -20.43 26.77 16.68
C ARG A 56 -19.03 26.92 17.26
N THR A 57 -18.19 27.62 16.51
CA THR A 57 -16.98 28.26 17.01
C THR A 57 -17.38 29.35 17.99
N ASP A 58 -16.83 29.34 19.20
CA ASP A 58 -16.77 30.55 20.00
C ASP A 58 -15.36 30.81 20.50
N THR A 59 -14.98 32.06 20.33
CA THR A 59 -13.66 32.66 20.49
C THR A 59 -13.73 33.54 21.72
N SER A 60 -13.10 33.12 22.81
CA SER A 60 -12.58 33.95 23.90
C SER A 60 -11.88 32.97 24.86
N HIS A 61 -10.72 33.19 25.47
CA HIS A 61 -10.14 34.39 26.01
C HIS A 61 -8.62 34.23 26.06
N ARG A 62 -7.90 35.29 25.67
CA ARG A 62 -6.48 35.51 25.99
C ARG A 62 -6.31 35.82 27.48
N GLN A 63 -5.09 35.56 27.96
CA GLN A 63 -4.43 36.03 29.19
C GLN A 63 -4.70 35.25 30.50
N ARG A 64 -3.65 34.57 30.98
CA ARG A 64 -2.95 34.90 32.22
C ARG A 64 -1.66 34.08 32.35
N GLU A 65 -0.53 34.74 32.11
CA GLU A 65 0.77 34.36 32.68
C GLU A 65 0.83 34.97 34.08
N HIS A 66 1.21 34.19 35.10
CA HIS A 66 2.32 34.49 36.01
C HIS A 66 2.50 33.41 37.09
N ALA A 67 3.77 33.08 37.31
CA ALA A 67 4.43 32.63 38.53
C ALA A 67 4.07 31.24 39.10
N LEU A 68 5.08 30.35 39.08
CA LEU A 68 5.67 29.77 40.29
C LEU A 68 7.05 29.18 39.93
N GLU A 69 8.09 29.97 40.17
CA GLU A 69 9.47 29.52 40.24
C GLU A 69 9.66 28.68 41.52
N GLY A 70 10.18 27.47 41.37
CA GLY A 70 10.66 26.60 42.44
C GLY A 70 12.15 26.36 42.26
N GLN A 71 12.92 26.82 43.24
CA GLN A 71 14.39 26.87 43.30
C GLN A 71 15.04 25.48 43.38
N VAL A 72 16.20 25.30 42.73
CA VAL A 72 17.17 24.21 42.97
C VAL A 72 18.54 24.86 43.28
N PRO A 73 19.27 24.43 44.32
CA PRO A 73 20.50 25.11 44.77
C PRO A 73 21.77 24.68 43.98
N PRO A 74 22.88 25.45 44.08
CA PRO A 74 24.02 25.31 43.18
C PRO A 74 25.17 24.45 43.73
N GLY A 75 25.94 23.87 42.80
CA GLY A 75 27.38 23.62 42.93
C GLY A 75 27.81 22.17 43.15
N GLN A 76 28.45 21.54 42.17
CA GLN A 76 29.91 21.55 42.04
C GLN A 76 30.37 20.90 40.73
N SER A 77 31.50 21.40 40.26
CA SER A 77 32.21 21.18 39.00
C SER A 77 32.72 19.76 38.78
N HIS A 78 32.71 19.29 37.52
CA HIS A 78 33.91 18.86 36.78
C HIS A 78 33.58 18.54 35.31
N ARG A 79 34.19 19.31 34.37
CA ARG A 79 34.46 18.88 32.98
C ARG A 79 35.75 18.05 32.96
N PRO A 80 35.90 17.11 32.01
CA PRO A 80 36.47 17.38 30.67
C PRO A 80 35.66 16.63 29.57
N ASP A 81 35.85 16.72 28.25
CA ASP A 81 36.50 17.61 27.30
C ASP A 81 35.87 17.24 25.94
N ALA A 82 35.14 18.16 25.31
CA ALA A 82 34.55 17.95 23.99
C ALA A 82 35.49 18.48 22.90
N ILE A 83 36.64 17.82 22.69
CA ILE A 83 37.52 18.01 21.53
C ILE A 83 38.20 16.66 21.21
N ALA A 84 37.45 15.70 20.67
CA ALA A 84 38.01 14.43 20.15
C ALA A 84 37.09 13.68 19.17
N ALA A 85 36.23 14.37 18.42
CA ALA A 85 35.30 13.72 17.46
C ALA A 85 35.30 14.35 16.05
N GLU A 86 36.39 15.05 15.69
CA GLU A 86 36.51 15.72 14.37
C GLU A 86 37.79 15.31 13.60
N ARG A 87 38.36 14.13 13.91
CA ARG A 87 39.57 13.60 13.23
C ARG A 87 39.53 12.10 12.92
N ALA A 88 38.36 11.52 12.66
CA ALA A 88 38.22 10.12 12.24
C ALA A 88 37.26 9.92 11.05
N ALA A 89 37.23 10.88 10.11
CA ALA A 89 36.51 10.77 8.84
C ALA A 89 37.45 11.03 7.65
N SER A 90 38.64 10.44 7.69
CA SER A 90 39.63 10.49 6.60
C SER A 90 40.17 9.08 6.35
N THR A 91 39.34 8.24 5.73
CA THR A 91 39.72 7.08 4.89
C THR A 91 38.43 6.36 4.49
N ALA A 92 37.70 6.94 3.54
CA ALA A 92 36.62 6.26 2.84
C ALA A 92 36.85 6.42 1.33
N SER A 93 37.37 5.34 0.75
CA SER A 93 37.25 4.86 -0.63
C SER A 93 36.84 5.89 -1.70
N GLU A 94 37.79 6.21 -2.58
CA GLU A 94 37.59 6.97 -3.81
C GLU A 94 36.54 6.31 -4.72
N LEU A 95 35.39 6.98 -4.88
CA LEU A 95 34.53 6.78 -6.05
C LEU A 95 35.15 7.53 -7.25
N PRO A 96 35.19 6.93 -8.46
CA PRO A 96 35.83 7.56 -9.60
C PRO A 96 35.06 8.82 -10.01
N ARG A 97 35.73 9.98 -9.89
CA ARG A 97 35.24 11.25 -10.41
C ARG A 97 35.37 11.24 -11.93
N HIS A 98 34.24 11.24 -12.64
CA HIS A 98 34.24 11.50 -14.08
C HIS A 98 34.76 12.93 -14.36
N PRO A 99 35.69 13.14 -15.31
CA PRO A 99 36.12 14.47 -15.68
C PRO A 99 35.00 15.20 -16.43
N SER A 100 34.71 16.44 -16.02
CA SER A 100 33.88 17.37 -16.80
C SER A 100 34.46 17.55 -18.20
N PRO A 101 33.64 17.51 -19.27
CA PRO A 101 34.13 17.80 -20.60
C PRO A 101 34.50 19.30 -20.71
N ALA A 102 35.69 19.58 -21.21
CA ALA A 102 36.16 20.92 -21.52
C ALA A 102 35.26 21.59 -22.59
N PRO A 103 35.08 22.93 -22.55
CA PRO A 103 34.31 23.63 -23.57
C PRO A 103 35.02 23.54 -24.94
N PRO A 104 34.28 23.34 -26.06
CA PRO A 104 34.90 23.23 -27.36
C PRO A 104 35.53 24.57 -27.79
N ARG A 105 36.73 24.49 -28.36
CA ARG A 105 37.46 25.61 -28.95
C ARG A 105 36.75 26.10 -30.22
N ASN A 106 36.57 27.41 -30.32
CA ASN A 106 36.06 28.08 -31.52
C ASN A 106 37.07 27.94 -32.67
N SER A 107 36.68 27.25 -33.75
CA SER A 107 37.30 27.35 -35.07
C SER A 107 36.36 28.09 -36.02
N THR A 108 36.76 29.30 -36.41
CA THR A 108 36.12 30.13 -37.42
C THR A 108 36.41 29.60 -38.84
N SER A 109 35.40 29.11 -39.55
CA SER A 109 35.39 29.07 -41.03
C SER A 109 33.99 28.77 -41.57
N GLY A 110 33.48 29.64 -42.45
CA GLY A 110 32.35 29.35 -43.35
C GLY A 110 31.01 29.99 -42.97
N GLN A 111 30.81 31.26 -43.34
CA GLN A 111 29.47 31.86 -43.41
C GLN A 111 28.70 31.24 -44.59
N GLY A 112 28.04 30.10 -44.34
CA GLY A 112 26.91 29.63 -45.13
C GLY A 112 25.62 30.10 -44.47
N THR A 113 24.80 30.87 -45.18
CA THR A 113 23.52 31.39 -44.72
C THR A 113 22.53 30.24 -44.47
N ASN A 114 22.57 29.65 -43.28
CA ASN A 114 21.60 28.64 -42.86
C ASN A 114 20.39 29.36 -42.26
N ALA A 115 19.37 29.60 -43.09
CA ALA A 115 18.10 30.17 -42.65
C ALA A 115 17.47 29.24 -41.61
N GLN A 116 17.42 29.68 -40.35
CA GLN A 116 16.58 29.03 -39.35
C GLN A 116 15.15 28.92 -39.90
N PRO A 117 14.52 27.73 -39.85
CA PRO A 117 13.12 27.62 -40.26
C PRO A 117 12.28 28.52 -39.35
N ARG A 118 11.69 29.57 -39.94
CA ARG A 118 10.75 30.45 -39.24
C ARG A 118 9.65 29.59 -38.61
N PRO A 119 9.26 29.81 -37.34
CA PRO A 119 8.15 29.06 -36.76
C PRO A 119 6.89 29.27 -37.61
N PRO A 120 6.09 28.23 -37.85
CA PRO A 120 4.91 28.34 -38.71
C PRO A 120 3.99 29.44 -38.20
N ARG A 121 3.49 30.31 -39.10
CA ARG A 121 2.51 31.36 -38.80
C ARG A 121 1.27 30.71 -38.17
N ARG A 122 1.20 30.65 -36.84
CA ARG A 122 0.03 30.15 -36.10
C ARG A 122 -1.21 30.92 -36.57
N SER A 123 -2.24 30.22 -37.05
CA SER A 123 -3.48 30.82 -37.56
C SER A 123 -4.13 31.74 -36.51
N LEU A 124 -4.65 32.89 -36.95
CA LEU A 124 -5.27 33.90 -36.07
C LEU A 124 -6.37 33.29 -35.19
N VAL A 125 -7.18 32.39 -35.77
CA VAL A 125 -8.25 31.65 -35.08
C VAL A 125 -7.72 30.83 -33.92
N ARG A 126 -6.61 30.11 -34.10
CA ARG A 126 -6.01 29.32 -33.01
C ARG A 126 -5.52 30.22 -31.87
N ARG A 127 -4.92 31.37 -32.17
CA ARG A 127 -4.48 32.33 -31.13
C ARG A 127 -5.67 32.91 -30.35
N ILE A 128 -6.77 33.19 -31.03
CA ILE A 128 -8.00 33.67 -30.39
C ILE A 128 -8.56 32.58 -29.47
N LYS A 129 -8.68 31.34 -29.95
CA LYS A 129 -9.10 30.19 -29.13
C LYS A 129 -8.19 29.98 -27.90
N GLU A 130 -6.87 30.04 -28.09
CA GLU A 130 -5.90 29.93 -26.99
C GLU A 130 -6.06 31.06 -25.95
N ARG A 131 -6.31 32.31 -26.38
CA ARG A 131 -6.57 33.43 -25.47
C ARG A 131 -7.86 33.25 -24.68
N TRP A 132 -8.94 32.85 -25.34
CA TRP A 132 -10.21 32.57 -24.66
C TRP A 132 -10.09 31.43 -23.67
N ARG A 133 -9.41 30.33 -24.04
CA ARG A 133 -9.18 29.20 -23.12
C ARG A 133 -8.39 29.63 -21.88
N ARG A 134 -7.35 30.45 -22.04
CA ARG A 134 -6.59 31.00 -20.90
C ARG A 134 -7.46 31.86 -20.00
N ARG A 135 -8.21 32.81 -20.57
CA ARG A 135 -9.14 33.66 -19.80
C ARG A 135 -10.21 32.86 -19.05
N TRP A 136 -10.77 31.83 -19.70
CA TRP A 136 -11.71 30.92 -19.06
C TRP A 136 -11.07 30.19 -17.89
N LEU A 137 -9.86 29.64 -18.06
CA LEU A 137 -9.13 28.96 -16.98
C LEU A 137 -8.85 29.92 -15.81
N ASP A 138 -8.40 31.15 -16.10
CA ASP A 138 -8.16 32.16 -15.06
C ASP A 138 -9.41 32.46 -14.23
N LEU A 139 -10.59 32.50 -14.89
CA LEU A 139 -11.86 32.70 -14.22
C LEU A 139 -12.30 31.45 -13.44
N ALA A 140 -12.23 30.28 -14.08
CA ALA A 140 -12.64 29.01 -13.51
C ALA A 140 -11.84 28.61 -12.28
N CYS A 141 -10.55 28.96 -12.21
CA CYS A 141 -9.69 28.68 -11.06
C CYS A 141 -9.98 29.58 -9.85
N ARG A 142 -10.57 30.77 -10.05
CA ARG A 142 -10.85 31.69 -8.93
C ARG A 142 -12.11 31.29 -8.16
N TRP A 143 -13.07 30.64 -8.81
CA TRP A 143 -14.41 30.38 -8.27
C TRP A 143 -14.75 28.90 -8.38
N ARG A 144 -14.87 28.21 -7.23
CA ARG A 144 -15.15 26.76 -7.17
C ARG A 144 -16.32 26.28 -8.05
N PRO A 145 -17.47 26.99 -8.12
CA PRO A 145 -18.56 26.59 -9.01
C PRO A 145 -18.17 26.57 -10.49
N LEU A 146 -17.35 27.54 -10.93
CA LEU A 146 -16.84 27.59 -12.30
C LEU A 146 -15.79 26.51 -12.56
N SER A 147 -15.02 26.10 -11.56
CA SER A 147 -14.16 24.91 -11.65
C SER A 147 -15.01 23.65 -11.89
N GLY A 148 -16.12 23.49 -11.14
CA GLY A 148 -17.08 22.40 -11.34
C GLY A 148 -17.69 22.42 -12.74
N LEU A 149 -18.15 23.58 -13.19
CA LEU A 149 -18.67 23.78 -14.55
C LEU A 149 -17.60 23.46 -15.62
N HIS A 150 -16.36 23.85 -15.41
CA HIS A 150 -15.26 23.52 -16.30
C HIS A 150 -15.05 22.01 -16.41
N CYS A 151 -15.05 21.28 -15.29
CA CYS A 151 -14.96 19.82 -15.30
C CYS A 151 -16.16 19.17 -16.02
N LEU A 152 -17.37 19.70 -15.83
CA LEU A 152 -18.58 19.21 -16.52
C LEU A 152 -18.50 19.43 -18.03
N ILE A 153 -18.09 20.61 -18.49
CA ILE A 153 -17.99 20.93 -19.92
C ILE A 153 -16.83 20.18 -20.61
N SER A 154 -15.70 20.06 -19.93
CA SER A 154 -14.50 19.44 -20.51
C SER A 154 -14.56 17.92 -20.51
N GLY A 155 -15.27 17.32 -19.55
CA GLY A 155 -15.32 15.87 -19.37
C GLY A 155 -13.98 15.25 -18.95
N GLU A 156 -12.97 16.03 -18.57
CA GLU A 156 -11.60 15.55 -18.29
C GLU A 156 -11.53 14.55 -17.13
N LEU A 157 -12.50 14.57 -16.21
CA LEU A 157 -12.61 13.65 -15.06
C LEU A 157 -13.75 12.62 -15.19
N SER A 158 -14.41 12.58 -16.35
CA SER A 158 -15.63 11.76 -16.54
C SER A 158 -15.38 10.26 -16.34
N ARG A 159 -14.24 9.73 -16.83
CA ARG A 159 -13.89 8.31 -16.66
C ARG A 159 -13.62 7.94 -15.22
N GLU A 160 -12.82 8.74 -14.51
CA GLU A 160 -12.59 8.53 -13.07
C GLU A 160 -13.91 8.57 -12.29
N ALA A 161 -14.77 9.55 -12.60
CA ALA A 161 -16.09 9.66 -11.98
C ALA A 161 -16.95 8.43 -12.27
N GLN A 162 -16.98 7.96 -13.51
CA GLN A 162 -17.75 6.77 -13.89
C GLN A 162 -17.22 5.49 -13.24
N ALA A 163 -15.90 5.29 -13.21
CA ALA A 163 -15.28 4.15 -12.54
C ALA A 163 -15.55 4.16 -11.03
N MET A 164 -15.51 5.34 -10.40
CA MET A 164 -15.85 5.52 -8.99
C MET A 164 -17.34 5.21 -8.72
N LEU A 165 -18.26 5.68 -9.57
CA LEU A 165 -19.68 5.36 -9.45
C LEU A 165 -19.95 3.86 -9.63
N ARG A 166 -19.30 3.22 -10.61
CA ARG A 166 -19.38 1.77 -10.82
C ARG A 166 -18.79 1.00 -9.65
N GLY A 167 -17.67 1.45 -9.08
CA GLY A 167 -17.10 0.87 -7.87
C GLY A 167 -18.03 0.98 -6.67
N ARG A 168 -18.65 2.15 -6.47
CA ARG A 168 -19.66 2.34 -5.43
C ARG A 168 -20.89 1.44 -5.65
N GLN A 169 -21.41 1.37 -6.86
CA GLN A 169 -22.53 0.51 -7.21
C GLN A 169 -22.20 -0.96 -6.92
N ARG A 170 -21.03 -1.43 -7.39
CA ARG A 170 -20.56 -2.80 -7.18
C ARG A 170 -20.38 -3.12 -5.69
N HIS A 171 -19.82 -2.18 -4.92
CA HIS A 171 -19.68 -2.31 -3.48
C HIS A 171 -21.04 -2.49 -2.78
N LEU A 172 -22.02 -1.64 -3.10
CA LEU A 172 -23.36 -1.72 -2.50
C LEU A 172 -24.07 -3.03 -2.88
N MET A 173 -24.04 -3.41 -4.15
CA MET A 173 -24.64 -4.67 -4.62
C MET A 173 -24.06 -5.89 -3.92
N GLN A 174 -22.73 -5.98 -3.78
CA GLN A 174 -22.07 -7.10 -3.10
C GLN A 174 -22.38 -7.17 -1.60
N LEU A 175 -22.61 -6.02 -0.94
CA LEU A 175 -23.08 -6.01 0.44
C LEU A 175 -24.54 -6.47 0.57
N GLU A 176 -25.40 -6.11 -0.38
CA GLU A 176 -26.81 -6.55 -0.42
C GLU A 176 -26.94 -8.05 -0.75
N GLU A 177 -26.15 -8.55 -1.69
CA GLU A 177 -26.08 -9.96 -2.08
C GLU A 177 -25.33 -10.83 -1.05
N ALA A 178 -24.81 -10.21 0.02
CA ALA A 178 -24.01 -10.85 1.05
C ALA A 178 -22.89 -11.73 0.45
N GLY A 179 -22.10 -11.19 -0.48
CA GLY A 179 -21.04 -11.99 -1.11
C GLY A 179 -20.03 -11.18 -1.92
N GLY A 180 -18.82 -11.73 -2.04
CA GLY A 180 -17.75 -11.21 -2.89
C GLY A 180 -16.82 -10.19 -2.23
N GLU A 181 -15.95 -9.58 -3.05
CA GLU A 181 -14.80 -8.78 -2.60
C GLU A 181 -15.17 -7.56 -1.72
N ALA A 182 -16.33 -6.93 -1.90
CA ALA A 182 -16.73 -5.81 -1.03
C ALA A 182 -16.86 -6.21 0.45
N VAL A 183 -17.38 -7.42 0.72
CA VAL A 183 -17.49 -7.97 2.08
C VAL A 183 -16.09 -8.15 2.67
N LEU A 184 -15.13 -8.64 1.88
CA LEU A 184 -13.74 -8.79 2.29
C LEU A 184 -13.07 -7.42 2.55
N PHE A 185 -13.29 -6.42 1.69
CA PHE A 185 -12.76 -5.07 1.93
C PHE A 185 -13.34 -4.46 3.22
N GLN A 186 -14.63 -4.68 3.48
CA GLN A 186 -15.28 -4.22 4.70
C GLN A 186 -14.73 -4.94 5.94
N LEU A 187 -14.58 -6.27 5.87
CA LEU A 187 -14.00 -7.09 6.93
C LEU A 187 -12.58 -6.63 7.23
N ARG A 188 -11.70 -6.53 6.23
CA ARG A 188 -10.31 -6.10 6.39
C ARG A 188 -10.21 -4.71 7.03
N ARG A 189 -11.01 -3.76 6.54
CA ARG A 189 -11.09 -2.41 7.09
C ARG A 189 -11.46 -2.45 8.57
N ASN A 190 -12.49 -3.20 8.93
CA ASN A 190 -12.99 -3.21 10.30
C ASN A 190 -12.08 -3.98 11.24
N THR A 191 -11.55 -5.13 10.84
CA THR A 191 -10.52 -5.87 11.58
C THR A 191 -9.33 -4.96 11.91
N HIS A 192 -8.83 -4.20 10.93
CA HIS A 192 -7.74 -3.25 11.18
C HIS A 192 -8.13 -2.11 12.15
N ARG A 193 -9.39 -1.65 12.13
CA ARG A 193 -9.90 -0.66 13.10
C ARG A 193 -9.98 -1.25 14.50
N LEU A 194 -10.35 -2.53 14.63
CA LEU A 194 -10.35 -3.27 15.90
C LEU A 194 -8.93 -3.39 16.47
N GLU A 195 -7.94 -3.77 15.65
CA GLU A 195 -6.53 -3.83 16.07
C GLU A 195 -6.05 -2.52 16.68
N LYS A 196 -6.34 -1.39 16.01
CA LYS A 196 -6.01 -0.06 16.52
C LYS A 196 -6.67 0.19 17.87
N GLY A 197 -7.95 -0.16 18.02
CA GLY A 197 -8.67 -0.07 19.28
C GLY A 197 -8.05 -0.90 20.41
N LEU A 198 -7.63 -2.13 20.10
CA LEU A 198 -6.99 -3.08 21.03
C LEU A 198 -5.69 -2.54 21.63
N ILE A 199 -4.93 -1.75 20.86
CA ILE A 199 -3.63 -1.20 21.27
C ILE A 199 -3.69 0.25 21.79
N MET A 200 -4.85 0.89 21.83
CA MET A 200 -4.99 2.26 22.36
C MET A 200 -4.57 2.34 23.83
N ARG A 201 -3.98 3.49 24.22
CA ARG A 201 -3.54 3.76 25.59
C ARG A 201 -4.10 5.11 26.07
N PRO A 202 -4.95 5.14 27.12
CA PRO A 202 -5.63 3.98 27.71
C PRO A 202 -6.63 3.35 26.72
N ARG A 203 -6.81 2.03 26.80
CA ARG A 203 -7.84 1.35 26.00
C ARG A 203 -9.21 1.66 26.60
N ARG A 204 -10.17 2.06 25.77
CA ARG A 204 -11.55 2.29 26.21
C ARG A 204 -12.20 0.95 26.60
N PRO A 205 -13.01 0.89 27.68
CA PRO A 205 -13.71 -0.35 28.06
C PRO A 205 -14.68 -0.86 26.98
N GLN A 206 -15.28 0.07 26.24
CA GLN A 206 -16.11 -0.21 25.06
C GLN A 206 -15.62 0.63 23.89
N PHE A 207 -15.48 -0.01 22.74
CA PHE A 207 -15.12 0.61 21.48
C PHE A 207 -15.67 -0.23 20.33
N ALA A 208 -15.66 0.33 19.12
CA ALA A 208 -16.14 -0.31 17.89
C ALA A 208 -17.66 -0.55 17.78
N LEU A 209 -18.47 -0.02 18.70
CA LEU A 209 -19.92 -0.25 18.74
C LEU A 209 -20.62 0.12 17.42
N ASP A 210 -20.15 1.16 16.74
CA ASP A 210 -20.73 1.66 15.49
C ASP A 210 -20.51 0.72 14.29
N TYR A 211 -19.66 -0.31 14.41
CA TYR A 211 -19.31 -1.20 13.30
C TYR A 211 -19.05 -2.66 13.67
N ILE A 212 -19.10 -3.05 14.94
CA ILE A 212 -18.82 -4.44 15.34
C ILE A 212 -19.86 -5.41 14.77
N ALA A 213 -21.14 -5.01 14.72
CA ALA A 213 -22.21 -5.84 14.16
C ALA A 213 -21.98 -6.17 12.67
N GLU A 214 -21.66 -5.16 11.84
CA GLU A 214 -21.33 -5.39 10.42
C GLU A 214 -20.03 -6.19 10.24
N THR A 215 -19.11 -6.12 11.21
CA THR A 215 -17.85 -6.87 11.18
C THR A 215 -18.08 -8.36 11.42
N VAL A 216 -18.87 -8.70 12.45
CA VAL A 216 -19.28 -10.09 12.72
C VAL A 216 -20.07 -10.66 11.54
N ALA A 217 -21.02 -9.90 11.00
CA ALA A 217 -21.79 -10.32 9.83
C ALA A 217 -20.90 -10.57 8.60
N SER A 218 -19.92 -9.69 8.35
CA SER A 218 -18.96 -9.88 7.25
C SER A 218 -18.11 -11.13 7.46
N PHE A 219 -17.65 -11.37 8.69
CA PHE A 219 -16.88 -12.57 9.03
C PHE A 219 -17.70 -13.85 8.85
N GLU A 220 -18.92 -13.90 9.39
CA GLU A 220 -19.85 -15.03 9.22
C GLU A 220 -20.07 -15.37 7.74
N GLN A 221 -20.35 -14.34 6.93
CA GLN A 221 -20.59 -14.52 5.51
C GLN A 221 -19.34 -15.02 4.78
N SER A 222 -18.18 -14.41 5.03
CA SER A 222 -16.92 -14.85 4.41
C SER A 222 -16.53 -16.28 4.82
N VAL A 223 -16.86 -16.70 6.05
CA VAL A 223 -16.70 -18.11 6.47
C VAL A 223 -17.68 -19.02 5.74
N ALA A 224 -18.96 -18.63 5.61
CA ALA A 224 -19.95 -19.40 4.86
C ALA A 224 -19.53 -19.58 3.39
N ASP A 225 -19.07 -18.52 2.74
CA ASP A 225 -18.58 -18.56 1.36
C ASP A 225 -17.36 -19.49 1.21
N ALA A 226 -16.43 -19.47 2.17
CA ALA A 226 -15.23 -20.31 2.16
C ALA A 226 -15.52 -21.80 2.46
N THR A 227 -16.57 -22.10 3.23
CA THR A 227 -16.92 -23.48 3.66
C THR A 227 -18.01 -24.13 2.82
N GLY A 228 -18.75 -23.37 2.01
CA GLY A 228 -19.91 -23.82 1.22
C GLY A 228 -19.62 -24.62 -0.05
N GLY A 229 -18.40 -25.14 -0.25
CA GLY A 229 -18.09 -26.13 -1.29
C GLY A 229 -18.00 -25.62 -2.74
N LYS A 230 -17.86 -24.31 -2.97
CA LYS A 230 -17.51 -23.79 -4.30
C LYS A 230 -16.02 -24.05 -4.60
N GLU A 231 -15.71 -24.50 -5.81
CA GLU A 231 -14.33 -24.75 -6.25
C GLU A 231 -13.41 -23.56 -5.96
N VAL A 232 -12.28 -23.87 -5.32
CA VAL A 232 -11.37 -22.87 -4.81
C VAL A 232 -10.53 -22.28 -5.93
N SER A 233 -10.90 -21.07 -6.38
CA SER A 233 -10.07 -20.31 -7.33
C SER A 233 -8.77 -19.83 -6.64
N PRO A 234 -7.65 -19.69 -7.35
CA PRO A 234 -6.35 -19.28 -6.77
C PRO A 234 -6.38 -17.97 -5.95
N GLY A 235 -7.34 -17.07 -6.18
CA GLY A 235 -7.57 -15.87 -5.37
C GLY A 235 -8.14 -16.13 -3.96
N GLN A 236 -8.68 -17.32 -3.68
CA GLN A 236 -9.26 -17.67 -2.38
C GLN A 236 -8.22 -18.04 -1.30
N GLN A 237 -6.95 -18.21 -1.66
CA GLN A 237 -5.90 -18.47 -0.68
C GLN A 237 -5.60 -17.24 0.20
N ASP A 238 -5.73 -16.04 -0.37
CA ASP A 238 -5.67 -14.75 0.34
C ASP A 238 -6.91 -14.52 1.24
N ASP A 239 -8.06 -15.09 0.86
CA ASP A 239 -9.28 -15.06 1.68
C ASP A 239 -9.08 -15.83 2.98
N CYS A 240 -8.38 -16.97 2.94
CA CYS A 240 -8.10 -17.78 4.13
C CYS A 240 -7.24 -17.02 5.16
N GLN A 241 -6.20 -16.28 4.73
CA GLN A 241 -5.38 -15.49 5.65
C GLN A 241 -6.17 -14.31 6.24
N THR A 242 -6.99 -13.65 5.41
CA THR A 242 -7.90 -12.58 5.87
C THR A 242 -8.86 -13.09 6.94
N LEU A 243 -9.44 -14.27 6.73
CA LEU A 243 -10.35 -14.91 7.68
C LEU A 243 -9.64 -15.30 8.98
N ARG A 244 -8.44 -15.90 8.92
CA ARG A 244 -7.63 -16.21 10.13
C ARG A 244 -7.34 -14.94 10.94
N TRP A 245 -6.93 -13.87 10.27
CA TRP A 245 -6.66 -12.59 10.93
C TRP A 245 -7.91 -11.97 11.56
N ALA A 246 -9.04 -11.95 10.83
CA ALA A 246 -10.31 -11.49 11.38
C ALA A 246 -10.77 -12.33 12.58
N ARG A 247 -10.67 -13.67 12.48
CA ARG A 247 -10.98 -14.62 13.55
C ARG A 247 -10.21 -14.28 14.83
N ASP A 248 -8.89 -14.13 14.71
CA ASP A 248 -7.99 -13.93 15.85
C ASP A 248 -8.20 -12.56 16.50
N VAL A 249 -8.32 -11.49 15.70
CA VAL A 249 -8.56 -10.13 16.19
C VAL A 249 -9.95 -9.98 16.82
N LEU A 250 -11.00 -10.58 16.24
CA LEU A 250 -12.33 -10.60 16.85
C LEU A 250 -12.32 -11.35 18.18
N GLY A 251 -11.58 -12.46 18.26
CA GLY A 251 -11.41 -13.20 19.51
C GLY A 251 -10.76 -12.36 20.61
N ASP A 252 -9.71 -11.63 20.27
CA ASP A 252 -9.06 -10.69 21.17
C ASP A 252 -9.99 -9.53 21.56
N TYR A 253 -10.76 -8.98 20.62
CA TYR A 253 -11.76 -7.95 20.88
C TYR A 253 -12.79 -8.40 21.91
N PHE A 254 -13.46 -9.53 21.67
CA PHE A 254 -14.50 -10.04 22.56
C PHE A 254 -13.98 -10.47 23.93
N ARG A 255 -12.69 -10.83 24.03
CA ARG A 255 -12.05 -11.14 25.32
C ARG A 255 -11.85 -9.91 26.20
N VAL A 256 -11.60 -8.73 25.61
CA VAL A 256 -11.20 -7.53 26.38
C VAL A 256 -12.27 -6.45 26.46
N VAL A 257 -13.25 -6.46 25.57
CA VAL A 257 -14.34 -5.48 25.58
C VAL A 257 -15.29 -5.78 26.74
N ARG A 258 -15.74 -4.75 27.44
CA ARG A 258 -16.83 -4.91 28.42
C ARG A 258 -18.12 -5.19 27.67
N ARG A 259 -18.67 -6.40 27.86
CA ARG A 259 -19.88 -6.88 27.19
C ARG A 259 -21.15 -6.38 27.86
N ASP A 260 -22.16 -6.17 27.03
CA ASP A 260 -23.57 -5.95 27.36
C ASP A 260 -24.41 -6.94 26.53
N ALA A 261 -25.73 -6.95 26.70
CA ALA A 261 -26.61 -7.89 26.01
C ALA A 261 -26.47 -7.85 24.47
N MET A 262 -26.15 -6.69 23.89
CA MET A 262 -25.94 -6.57 22.45
C MET A 262 -24.61 -7.24 22.04
N LEU A 263 -23.53 -6.98 22.78
CA LEU A 263 -22.23 -7.59 22.51
C LEU A 263 -22.20 -9.10 22.81
N ASP A 264 -22.99 -9.59 23.77
CA ASP A 264 -23.13 -11.02 24.05
C ASP A 264 -23.76 -11.74 22.86
N GLY A 265 -24.85 -11.20 22.29
CA GLY A 265 -25.46 -11.79 21.08
C GLY A 265 -24.54 -11.77 19.85
N LEU A 266 -23.68 -10.74 19.72
CA LEU A 266 -22.66 -10.71 18.67
C LEU A 266 -21.50 -11.68 18.92
N PHE A 267 -21.16 -11.92 20.18
CA PHE A 267 -20.15 -12.91 20.55
C PHE A 267 -20.60 -14.32 20.19
N ASP A 268 -21.83 -14.70 20.50
CA ASP A 268 -22.38 -16.03 20.19
C ASP A 268 -22.34 -16.31 18.67
N ARG A 269 -22.72 -15.30 17.88
CA ARG A 269 -22.64 -15.29 16.42
C ARG A 269 -21.21 -15.48 15.91
N TYR A 270 -20.28 -14.69 16.43
CA TYR A 270 -18.85 -14.81 16.12
C TYR A 270 -18.32 -16.21 16.47
N ASP A 271 -18.62 -16.74 17.65
CA ASP A 271 -18.08 -18.02 18.11
C ASP A 271 -18.60 -19.19 17.25
N ALA A 272 -19.87 -19.15 16.85
CA ALA A 272 -20.43 -20.13 15.91
C ALA A 272 -19.71 -20.10 14.55
N ALA A 273 -19.43 -18.92 14.00
CA ALA A 273 -18.67 -18.81 12.75
C ALA A 273 -17.20 -19.21 12.91
N ARG A 274 -16.57 -18.86 14.03
CA ARG A 274 -15.21 -19.27 14.37
C ARG A 274 -15.11 -20.80 14.39
N GLN A 275 -16.02 -21.49 15.08
CA GLN A 275 -16.04 -22.95 15.15
C GLN A 275 -16.16 -23.58 13.76
N ARG A 276 -17.12 -23.13 12.93
CA ARG A 276 -17.26 -23.62 11.54
C ARG A 276 -15.99 -23.43 10.71
N PHE A 277 -15.33 -22.28 10.86
CA PHE A 277 -14.09 -21.99 10.15
C PHE A 277 -12.95 -22.89 10.63
N ASP A 278 -12.79 -23.04 11.94
CA ASP A 278 -11.79 -23.90 12.56
C ASP A 278 -11.98 -25.37 12.15
N ASP A 279 -13.23 -25.86 12.08
CA ASP A 279 -13.57 -27.23 11.64
C ASP A 279 -13.27 -27.46 10.15
N SER A 280 -13.46 -26.44 9.30
CA SER A 280 -13.19 -26.54 7.86
C SER A 280 -11.69 -26.62 7.54
N LEU A 281 -10.88 -25.96 8.36
CA LEU A 281 -9.46 -25.93 8.24
C LEU A 281 -8.89 -27.25 8.77
N HIS A 282 -8.48 -28.16 7.88
CA HIS A 282 -7.66 -29.34 8.22
C HIS A 282 -6.22 -28.93 8.66
N THR A 283 -6.07 -27.78 9.32
CA THR A 283 -4.80 -27.13 9.55
C THR A 283 -4.12 -27.70 10.78
N SER A 284 -2.85 -28.09 10.59
CA SER A 284 -1.93 -28.48 11.65
C SER A 284 -1.80 -27.41 12.73
N SER A 285 -1.67 -27.88 13.97
CA SER A 285 -1.74 -27.12 15.24
C SER A 285 -0.66 -26.03 15.47
N GLU A 286 0.11 -25.61 14.47
CA GLU A 286 1.33 -24.79 14.66
C GLU A 286 1.30 -23.38 14.03
N ALA A 287 0.13 -22.83 13.71
CA ALA A 287 0.04 -21.46 13.20
C ALA A 287 -0.02 -20.44 14.36
N HIS A 288 0.90 -19.46 14.38
CA HIS A 288 0.86 -18.34 15.31
C HIS A 288 -0.40 -17.49 15.11
N ALA A 289 -0.98 -17.00 16.22
CA ALA A 289 -2.14 -16.12 16.20
C ALA A 289 -1.82 -14.78 15.50
N LEU A 290 -2.73 -14.32 14.65
CA LEU A 290 -2.65 -13.08 13.89
C LEU A 290 -3.32 -11.94 14.68
N THR A 291 -2.70 -11.54 15.78
CA THR A 291 -3.20 -10.49 16.68
C THR A 291 -2.18 -9.35 16.84
N PRO A 292 -2.56 -8.19 17.40
CA PRO A 292 -1.61 -7.14 17.69
C PRO A 292 -0.47 -7.62 18.58
N TYR A 293 0.77 -7.46 18.11
CA TYR A 293 1.97 -7.99 18.76
C TYR A 293 2.91 -6.88 19.21
N ARG A 294 3.85 -7.21 20.11
CA ARG A 294 4.95 -6.31 20.46
C ARG A 294 5.93 -6.29 19.30
N ARG A 295 6.15 -5.09 18.74
CA ARG A 295 7.12 -4.90 17.67
C ARG A 295 8.51 -5.36 18.11
N ASP A 296 9.14 -6.19 17.28
CA ASP A 296 10.55 -6.53 17.43
C ASP A 296 11.43 -5.32 17.13
N LEU A 297 12.37 -5.06 18.03
CA LEU A 297 13.31 -3.94 17.98
C LEU A 297 14.75 -4.42 17.75
N GLN A 298 14.98 -5.73 17.56
CA GLN A 298 16.29 -6.24 17.21
C GLN A 298 16.77 -5.60 15.89
N PRO A 299 18.05 -5.20 15.81
CA PRO A 299 18.61 -4.68 14.57
C PRO A 299 18.46 -5.68 13.43
N LEU A 300 18.15 -5.17 12.25
CA LEU A 300 18.13 -5.98 11.03
C LEU A 300 19.57 -6.25 10.57
N GLY A 301 19.77 -7.38 9.90
CA GLY A 301 21.02 -7.70 9.21
C GLY A 301 21.27 -6.88 7.93
N VAL A 302 20.50 -5.82 7.69
CA VAL A 302 20.60 -4.93 6.53
C VAL A 302 20.75 -3.50 7.05
N SER A 303 21.82 -2.83 6.63
CA SER A 303 22.11 -1.45 7.03
C SER A 303 21.36 -0.43 6.18
N ILE A 304 21.33 0.83 6.63
CA ILE A 304 20.80 1.94 5.82
C ILE A 304 21.62 2.11 4.53
N ASP A 305 22.94 1.95 4.60
CA ASP A 305 23.83 2.08 3.43
C ASP A 305 23.58 0.97 2.39
N ASP A 306 23.24 -0.25 2.83
CA ASP A 306 22.81 -1.32 1.93
C ASP A 306 21.55 -0.94 1.16
N PHE A 307 20.58 -0.37 1.88
CA PHE A 307 19.33 0.05 1.27
C PHE A 307 19.52 1.25 0.34
N GLU A 308 20.39 2.21 0.69
CA GLU A 308 20.75 3.32 -0.19
C GLU A 308 21.41 2.84 -1.48
N ARG A 309 22.33 1.86 -1.39
CA ARG A 309 22.93 1.20 -2.57
C ARG A 309 21.87 0.56 -3.46
N LEU A 310 20.90 -0.15 -2.88
CA LEU A 310 19.77 -0.73 -3.62
C LEU A 310 18.93 0.37 -4.31
N ALA A 311 18.57 1.40 -3.56
CA ALA A 311 17.76 2.52 -4.06
C ALA A 311 18.45 3.28 -5.20
N TRP A 312 19.77 3.42 -5.13
CA TRP A 312 20.58 4.05 -6.16
C TRP A 312 20.78 3.16 -7.39
N ARG A 313 21.09 1.87 -7.17
CA ARG A 313 21.29 0.87 -8.24
C ARG A 313 20.03 0.65 -9.05
N ARG A 314 18.86 0.59 -8.41
CA ARG A 314 17.60 0.41 -9.13
C ARG A 314 17.41 1.57 -10.11
N ARG A 315 17.46 1.26 -11.42
CA ARG A 315 17.20 2.19 -12.53
C ARG A 315 16.07 1.65 -13.41
N SER A 316 15.52 2.51 -14.27
CA SER A 316 14.53 2.07 -15.27
C SER A 316 15.25 1.37 -16.41
N VAL A 317 15.24 0.04 -16.40
CA VAL A 317 15.83 -0.83 -17.43
C VAL A 317 14.83 -0.99 -18.57
N ARG A 318 15.28 -0.84 -19.82
CA ARG A 318 14.42 -0.89 -21.02
C ARG A 318 14.91 -1.87 -22.10
N TRP A 319 16.06 -2.49 -21.84
CA TRP A 319 16.68 -3.49 -22.68
C TRP A 319 16.96 -4.71 -21.81
N TYR A 320 16.45 -5.85 -22.24
CA TYR A 320 16.48 -7.08 -21.48
C TYR A 320 17.08 -8.21 -22.32
N GLN A 321 17.71 -9.14 -21.63
CA GLN A 321 17.96 -10.47 -22.18
C GLN A 321 16.62 -11.13 -22.51
N GLN A 322 16.52 -11.81 -23.65
CA GLN A 322 15.29 -12.47 -24.11
C GLN A 322 15.02 -13.82 -23.42
N ARG A 323 15.62 -14.05 -22.25
CA ARG A 323 15.37 -15.23 -21.43
C ARG A 323 14.18 -14.96 -20.49
N PRO A 324 13.29 -15.94 -20.27
CA PRO A 324 12.14 -15.76 -19.39
C PRO A 324 12.56 -15.57 -17.93
N VAL A 325 11.75 -14.83 -17.18
CA VAL A 325 11.89 -14.71 -15.72
C VAL A 325 11.03 -15.80 -15.06
N PRO A 326 11.59 -16.66 -14.19
CA PRO A 326 10.81 -17.69 -13.50
C PRO A 326 9.67 -17.08 -12.67
N ARG A 327 8.48 -17.69 -12.70
CA ARG A 327 7.29 -17.17 -12.00
C ARG A 327 7.50 -17.07 -10.49
N GLU A 328 8.32 -17.94 -9.91
CA GLU A 328 8.64 -17.96 -8.49
C GLU A 328 9.37 -16.67 -8.06
N VAL A 329 10.19 -16.09 -8.94
CA VAL A 329 10.87 -14.81 -8.73
C VAL A 329 9.86 -13.66 -8.72
N ILE A 330 8.88 -13.71 -9.64
CA ILE A 330 7.80 -12.73 -9.76
C ILE A 330 6.88 -12.82 -8.54
N ASP A 331 6.42 -14.02 -8.19
CA ASP A 331 5.54 -14.27 -7.06
C ASP A 331 6.19 -13.87 -5.73
N ARG A 332 7.49 -14.12 -5.58
CA ARG A 332 8.24 -13.65 -4.41
C ARG A 332 8.27 -12.13 -4.34
N ALA A 333 8.47 -11.45 -5.46
CA ALA A 333 8.43 -9.99 -5.51
C ALA A 333 7.02 -9.44 -5.20
N ILE A 334 5.95 -10.10 -5.68
CA ILE A 334 4.57 -9.73 -5.40
C ILE A 334 4.23 -9.97 -3.92
N ARG A 335 4.66 -11.08 -3.31
CA ARG A 335 4.49 -11.34 -1.87
C ARG A 335 5.14 -10.25 -1.03
N ILE A 336 6.35 -9.81 -1.39
CA ILE A 336 7.02 -8.68 -0.71
C ILE A 336 6.24 -7.37 -0.95
N ALA A 337 5.74 -7.15 -2.16
CA ALA A 337 4.92 -5.98 -2.48
C ALA A 337 3.64 -5.92 -1.63
N GLY A 338 3.00 -7.06 -1.36
CA GLY A 338 1.82 -7.19 -0.51
C GLY A 338 2.05 -6.80 0.97
N LEU A 339 3.31 -6.75 1.43
CA LEU A 339 3.66 -6.23 2.76
C LEU A 339 3.61 -4.69 2.84
N SER A 340 3.43 -4.01 1.71
CA SER A 340 3.34 -2.55 1.67
C SER A 340 2.08 -2.07 2.39
N PRO A 341 2.13 -0.93 3.11
CA PRO A 341 0.96 -0.41 3.77
C PRO A 341 -0.12 0.01 2.75
N SER A 342 -1.38 -0.15 3.15
CA SER A 342 -2.56 0.32 2.39
C SER A 342 -3.61 0.87 3.33
N ALA A 343 -4.51 1.72 2.83
CA ALA A 343 -5.48 2.40 3.67
C ALA A 343 -6.46 1.40 4.32
N CYS A 344 -6.37 1.31 5.65
CA CYS A 344 -7.06 0.30 6.46
C CYS A 344 -6.76 -1.15 6.05
N ASN A 345 -5.54 -1.41 5.57
CA ASN A 345 -5.09 -2.72 5.09
C ASN A 345 -5.98 -3.33 3.98
N ARG A 346 -6.68 -2.50 3.19
CA ARG A 346 -7.60 -3.00 2.16
C ARG A 346 -6.89 -3.64 0.98
N GLN A 347 -5.65 -3.23 0.66
CA GLN A 347 -4.87 -3.76 -0.46
C GLN A 347 -5.67 -3.73 -1.79
N PRO A 348 -6.12 -2.55 -2.25
CA PRO A 348 -7.09 -2.38 -3.33
C PRO A 348 -6.46 -2.55 -4.74
N PHE A 349 -5.52 -3.48 -4.89
CA PHE A 349 -4.71 -3.61 -6.10
C PHE A 349 -4.46 -5.07 -6.48
N GLN A 350 -4.26 -5.29 -7.78
CA GLN A 350 -3.93 -6.60 -8.34
C GLN A 350 -2.77 -6.46 -9.33
N PHE A 351 -1.77 -7.32 -9.19
CA PHE A 351 -0.69 -7.48 -10.16
C PHE A 351 -1.14 -8.46 -11.25
N ARG A 352 -1.62 -7.96 -12.40
CA ARG A 352 -1.92 -8.82 -13.55
C ARG A 352 -0.62 -9.08 -14.33
N VAL A 353 -0.05 -10.26 -14.15
CA VAL A 353 1.23 -10.67 -14.74
C VAL A 353 1.01 -11.27 -16.13
N TYR A 354 1.83 -10.86 -17.08
CA TYR A 354 1.88 -11.38 -18.44
C TYR A 354 3.32 -11.80 -18.75
N ASP A 355 3.49 -13.07 -19.12
CA ASP A 355 4.77 -13.68 -19.51
C ASP A 355 4.67 -14.48 -20.83
N ASP A 356 3.47 -14.55 -21.44
CA ASP A 356 3.30 -15.00 -22.81
C ASP A 356 3.80 -13.92 -23.79
N PRO A 357 4.75 -14.23 -24.68
CA PRO A 357 5.35 -13.23 -25.57
C PRO A 357 4.33 -12.48 -26.43
N ALA A 358 3.29 -13.15 -26.95
CA ALA A 358 2.31 -12.51 -27.80
C ALA A 358 1.44 -11.52 -27.01
N LEU A 359 1.02 -11.89 -25.80
CA LEU A 359 0.28 -11.00 -24.90
C LEU A 359 1.14 -9.84 -24.40
N VAL A 360 2.39 -10.10 -24.02
CA VAL A 360 3.34 -9.07 -23.58
C VAL A 360 3.52 -8.02 -24.67
N GLN A 361 3.71 -8.45 -25.91
CA GLN A 361 3.84 -7.54 -27.05
C GLN A 361 2.56 -6.75 -27.31
N ARG A 362 1.41 -7.43 -27.36
CA ARG A 362 0.11 -6.79 -27.58
C ARG A 362 -0.19 -5.72 -26.54
N ILE A 363 0.01 -6.03 -25.26
CA ILE A 363 -0.32 -5.15 -24.13
C ILE A 363 0.74 -4.05 -23.98
N GLY A 364 2.02 -4.39 -24.12
CA GLY A 364 3.16 -3.47 -23.98
C GLY A 364 3.21 -2.36 -25.05
N ALA A 365 2.56 -2.58 -26.19
CA ALA A 365 2.43 -1.59 -27.26
C ALA A 365 1.33 -0.53 -27.03
N ILE A 366 0.40 -0.76 -26.09
CA ILE A 366 -0.75 0.14 -25.84
C ILE A 366 -0.34 1.46 -25.15
N PRO A 367 0.49 1.45 -24.08
CA PRO A 367 0.88 2.67 -23.39
C PRO A 367 1.59 3.68 -24.29
N GLY A 368 1.38 4.96 -24.01
CA GLY A 368 2.19 6.00 -24.64
C GLY A 368 3.63 5.95 -24.18
N GLY A 369 4.58 6.07 -25.12
CA GLY A 369 6.00 6.19 -24.81
C GLY A 369 6.78 4.88 -24.76
N THR A 370 6.18 3.74 -25.14
CA THR A 370 6.86 2.44 -25.23
C THR A 370 7.28 2.06 -26.66
N ALA A 371 6.88 2.84 -27.67
CA ALA A 371 7.03 2.52 -29.10
C ALA A 371 8.47 2.25 -29.60
N GLY A 372 9.51 2.54 -28.80
CA GLY A 372 10.90 2.30 -29.18
C GLY A 372 11.61 1.22 -28.37
N PHE A 373 10.89 0.46 -27.53
CA PHE A 373 11.47 -0.62 -26.73
C PHE A 373 10.46 -1.66 -26.20
N ALA A 374 9.18 -1.62 -26.61
CA ALA A 374 8.18 -2.59 -26.16
C ALA A 374 8.47 -4.01 -26.71
N GLU A 375 9.06 -4.07 -27.90
CA GLU A 375 9.40 -5.28 -28.63
C GLU A 375 10.36 -6.22 -27.90
N ASN A 376 11.12 -5.69 -26.92
CA ASN A 376 12.09 -6.48 -26.18
C ASN A 376 11.64 -6.92 -24.78
N PHE A 377 10.39 -6.64 -24.38
CA PHE A 377 9.85 -7.01 -23.07
C PHE A 377 9.74 -8.54 -22.90
N PRO A 378 10.45 -9.15 -21.92
CA PRO A 378 10.26 -10.56 -21.59
C PRO A 378 9.03 -10.81 -20.71
N GLY A 379 8.63 -9.80 -19.93
CA GLY A 379 7.46 -9.86 -19.06
C GLY A 379 6.91 -8.48 -18.73
N LEU A 380 5.63 -8.44 -18.40
CA LEU A 380 4.88 -7.22 -18.14
C LEU A 380 3.89 -7.41 -17.00
N VAL A 381 3.83 -6.47 -16.07
CA VAL A 381 2.74 -6.35 -15.10
C VAL A 381 1.85 -5.19 -15.49
N VAL A 382 0.54 -5.41 -15.52
CA VAL A 382 -0.46 -4.33 -15.45
C VAL A 382 -0.95 -4.25 -14.01
N LEU A 383 -0.63 -3.14 -13.33
CA LEU A 383 -1.07 -2.92 -11.96
C LEU A 383 -2.46 -2.29 -11.98
N VAL A 384 -3.45 -3.05 -11.52
CA VAL A 384 -4.87 -2.68 -11.54
C VAL A 384 -5.29 -2.26 -10.14
N GLY A 385 -5.95 -1.12 -10.01
CA GLY A 385 -6.59 -0.65 -8.78
C GLY A 385 -8.11 -0.84 -8.83
N GLN A 386 -8.70 -1.18 -7.69
CA GLN A 386 -10.10 -1.58 -7.58
C GLN A 386 -10.94 -0.52 -6.84
N MET A 387 -11.82 0.20 -7.56
CA MET A 387 -12.62 1.29 -6.95
C MET A 387 -13.63 0.80 -5.92
N GLN A 388 -14.06 -0.46 -6.00
CA GLN A 388 -15.03 -1.04 -5.06
C GLN A 388 -14.52 -1.13 -3.62
N ALA A 389 -13.20 -1.04 -3.40
CA ALA A 389 -12.60 -0.98 -2.07
C ALA A 389 -12.88 0.38 -1.36
N PHE A 390 -13.23 1.43 -2.11
CA PHE A 390 -13.45 2.79 -1.60
C PHE A 390 -14.72 3.41 -2.21
N PRO A 391 -15.91 3.11 -1.66
CA PRO A 391 -17.18 3.53 -2.25
C PRO A 391 -17.46 5.05 -2.16
N LEU A 392 -16.63 5.81 -1.44
CA LEU A 392 -16.80 7.25 -1.24
C LEU A 392 -15.87 8.03 -2.17
N GLY A 393 -16.42 9.03 -2.88
CA GLY A 393 -15.66 9.83 -3.85
C GLY A 393 -14.46 10.59 -3.25
N ARG A 394 -14.45 10.86 -1.94
CA ARG A 394 -13.29 11.44 -1.23
C ARG A 394 -12.06 10.54 -1.28
N ASP A 395 -12.27 9.23 -1.37
CA ASP A 395 -11.23 8.19 -1.29
C ASP A 395 -10.85 7.65 -2.69
N ARG A 396 -11.38 8.24 -3.77
CA ARG A 396 -11.12 7.83 -5.17
C ARG A 396 -9.64 7.69 -5.54
N HIS A 397 -8.78 8.46 -4.87
CA HIS A 397 -7.37 8.56 -5.18
C HIS A 397 -6.53 7.49 -4.47
N VAL A 398 -7.11 6.81 -3.48
CA VAL A 398 -6.39 5.90 -2.59
C VAL A 398 -5.90 4.65 -3.32
N ILE A 399 -6.64 4.18 -4.34
CA ILE A 399 -6.18 3.05 -5.17
C ILE A 399 -4.84 3.33 -5.83
N TYR A 400 -4.56 4.59 -6.21
CA TYR A 400 -3.28 4.97 -6.83
C TYR A 400 -2.16 5.01 -5.81
N ILE A 401 -2.44 5.54 -4.61
CA ILE A 401 -1.46 5.63 -3.53
C ILE A 401 -1.05 4.23 -3.09
N ASP A 402 -2.02 3.40 -2.72
CA ASP A 402 -1.79 2.06 -2.18
C ASP A 402 -1.07 1.18 -3.22
N ALA A 403 -1.51 1.20 -4.49
CA ALA A 403 -0.86 0.47 -5.56
C ALA A 403 0.57 0.98 -5.83
N SER A 404 0.82 2.29 -5.78
CA SER A 404 2.16 2.85 -6.01
C SER A 404 3.15 2.50 -4.90
N LEU A 405 2.69 2.39 -3.65
CA LEU A 405 3.50 1.88 -2.53
C LEU A 405 3.91 0.42 -2.80
N ALA A 406 2.96 -0.43 -3.19
CA ALA A 406 3.24 -1.81 -3.56
C ALA A 406 4.17 -1.93 -4.77
N ALA A 407 4.00 -1.08 -5.80
CA ALA A 407 4.84 -1.05 -6.99
C ALA A 407 6.32 -0.79 -6.67
N MET A 408 6.62 0.16 -5.78
CA MET A 408 8.01 0.45 -5.40
C MET A 408 8.66 -0.75 -4.68
N SER A 409 7.93 -1.38 -3.74
CA SER A 409 8.39 -2.59 -3.05
C SER A 409 8.61 -3.75 -4.03
N PHE A 410 7.70 -3.96 -4.97
CA PHE A 410 7.83 -4.94 -6.06
C PHE A 410 9.13 -4.72 -6.85
N GLN A 411 9.43 -3.49 -7.25
CA GLN A 411 10.62 -3.17 -8.02
C GLN A 411 11.93 -3.38 -7.24
N TYR A 412 11.97 -3.06 -5.95
CA TYR A 412 13.13 -3.37 -5.11
C TYR A 412 13.32 -4.88 -4.94
N ALA A 413 12.23 -5.62 -4.78
CA ALA A 413 12.28 -7.07 -4.70
C ALA A 413 12.74 -7.73 -6.00
N LEU A 414 12.37 -7.19 -7.16
CA LEU A 414 12.92 -7.63 -8.45
C LEU A 414 14.42 -7.33 -8.56
N GLU A 415 14.84 -6.11 -8.22
CA GLU A 415 16.24 -5.69 -8.32
C GLU A 415 17.16 -6.57 -7.44
N LEU A 416 16.72 -6.89 -6.22
CA LEU A 416 17.45 -7.81 -5.32
C LEU A 416 17.58 -9.23 -5.89
N GLN A 417 16.66 -9.64 -6.76
CA GLN A 417 16.69 -10.94 -7.44
C GLN A 417 17.39 -10.86 -8.82
N GLY A 418 18.01 -9.73 -9.16
CA GLY A 418 18.71 -9.52 -10.43
C GLY A 418 17.81 -9.22 -11.62
N VAL A 419 16.53 -8.92 -11.38
CA VAL A 419 15.54 -8.58 -12.42
C VAL A 419 15.39 -7.06 -12.49
N GLY A 420 15.66 -6.50 -13.67
CA GLY A 420 15.46 -5.08 -13.94
C GLY A 420 13.99 -4.78 -14.23
N SER A 421 13.57 -3.54 -13.99
CA SER A 421 12.19 -3.11 -14.23
C SER A 421 12.07 -1.67 -14.76
N CYS A 422 10.96 -1.36 -15.42
CA CYS A 422 10.60 0.01 -15.77
C CYS A 422 9.10 0.28 -15.58
N CYS A 423 8.78 1.25 -14.73
CA CYS A 423 7.43 1.80 -14.67
C CYS A 423 7.11 2.56 -15.95
N ILE A 424 5.94 2.28 -16.49
CA ILE A 424 5.37 2.91 -17.67
C ILE A 424 4.11 3.63 -17.19
N ASN A 425 4.12 4.97 -17.30
CA ASN A 425 3.01 5.80 -16.89
C ASN A 425 1.76 5.49 -17.72
N TRP A 426 0.62 5.40 -17.06
CA TRP A 426 -0.67 5.19 -17.71
C TRP A 426 -1.48 6.49 -17.69
N PRO A 427 -1.49 7.26 -18.80
CA PRO A 427 -2.29 8.47 -18.86
C PRO A 427 -3.76 8.13 -19.14
N ASP A 428 -4.65 8.90 -18.52
CA ASP A 428 -6.10 8.77 -18.69
C ASP A 428 -6.52 9.25 -20.09
N VAL A 429 -6.43 8.37 -21.09
CA VAL A 429 -6.71 8.65 -22.52
C VAL A 429 -7.71 7.64 -23.06
N GLU A 430 -8.88 8.12 -23.49
CA GLU A 430 -10.04 7.28 -23.87
C GLU A 430 -9.71 6.12 -24.81
N SER A 431 -9.00 6.40 -25.91
CA SER A 431 -8.70 5.37 -26.91
C SER A 431 -7.81 4.26 -26.35
N ARG A 432 -6.86 4.61 -25.47
CA ARG A 432 -5.97 3.66 -24.82
C ARG A 432 -6.65 2.89 -23.70
N GLU A 433 -7.50 3.57 -22.93
CA GLU A 433 -8.33 2.92 -21.89
C GLU A 433 -9.22 1.84 -22.49
N ARG A 434 -9.89 2.11 -23.62
CA ARG A 434 -10.71 1.11 -24.31
C ARG A 434 -9.88 -0.07 -24.81
N GLN A 435 -8.76 0.21 -25.49
CA GLN A 435 -7.86 -0.82 -25.99
C GLN A 435 -7.33 -1.71 -24.87
N MET A 436 -6.92 -1.11 -23.76
CA MET A 436 -6.43 -1.84 -22.59
C MET A 436 -7.53 -2.66 -21.95
N ALA A 437 -8.71 -2.06 -21.71
CA ALA A 437 -9.84 -2.73 -21.09
C ALA A 437 -10.28 -3.98 -21.89
N GLU A 438 -10.32 -3.87 -23.22
CA GLU A 438 -10.59 -5.01 -24.10
C GLU A 438 -9.46 -6.04 -24.04
N ALA A 439 -8.19 -5.60 -24.10
CA ALA A 439 -7.03 -6.48 -24.12
C ALA A 439 -6.85 -7.31 -22.83
N ILE A 440 -7.30 -6.82 -21.68
CA ILE A 440 -7.11 -7.50 -20.38
C ILE A 440 -8.41 -7.87 -19.67
N GLY A 441 -9.57 -7.64 -20.28
CA GLY A 441 -10.87 -7.85 -19.63
C GLY A 441 -11.03 -7.01 -18.36
N LEU A 442 -10.73 -5.71 -18.42
CA LEU A 442 -10.79 -4.82 -17.27
C LEU A 442 -12.26 -4.51 -16.91
N ALA A 443 -12.66 -4.74 -15.67
CA ALA A 443 -14.02 -4.46 -15.22
C ALA A 443 -14.26 -2.94 -15.12
N GLY A 444 -15.51 -2.52 -15.28
CA GLY A 444 -15.85 -1.08 -15.31
C GLY A 444 -15.59 -0.30 -14.02
N HIS A 445 -15.33 -0.98 -12.90
CA HIS A 445 -14.95 -0.40 -11.60
C HIS A 445 -13.45 -0.52 -11.31
N GLU A 446 -12.68 -1.11 -12.22
CA GLU A 446 -11.23 -1.23 -12.12
C GLU A 446 -10.57 -0.14 -12.93
N ARG A 447 -9.33 0.21 -12.55
CA ARG A 447 -8.52 1.17 -13.29
C ARG A 447 -7.08 0.70 -13.37
N VAL A 448 -6.44 0.86 -14.53
CA VAL A 448 -4.99 0.69 -14.63
C VAL A 448 -4.31 1.85 -13.90
N VAL A 449 -3.41 1.51 -12.99
CA VAL A 449 -2.59 2.47 -12.24
C VAL A 449 -1.32 2.76 -13.03
N MET A 450 -0.61 1.71 -13.42
CA MET A 450 0.60 1.77 -14.24
C MET A 450 0.91 0.40 -14.84
N LEU A 451 1.85 0.36 -15.78
CA LEU A 451 2.46 -0.89 -16.21
C LEU A 451 3.91 -0.94 -15.73
N ILE A 452 4.43 -2.15 -15.55
CA ILE A 452 5.81 -2.40 -15.16
C ILE A 452 6.37 -3.49 -16.07
N SER A 453 7.25 -3.12 -17.01
CA SER A 453 8.02 -4.12 -17.75
C SER A 453 9.12 -4.68 -16.85
N PHE A 454 9.44 -5.96 -17.01
CA PHE A 454 10.49 -6.61 -16.23
C PHE A 454 11.22 -7.68 -17.04
N GLY A 455 12.48 -7.92 -16.69
CA GLY A 455 13.35 -8.88 -17.37
C GLY A 455 14.77 -8.82 -16.80
N TYR A 456 15.59 -9.80 -17.16
CA TYR A 456 17.02 -9.73 -16.82
C TYR A 456 17.68 -8.62 -17.64
N PRO A 457 18.39 -7.64 -17.03
CA PRO A 457 19.00 -6.55 -17.79
C PRO A 457 19.97 -7.07 -18.86
N ASP A 458 19.90 -6.47 -20.04
CA ASP A 458 20.93 -6.64 -21.07
C ASP A 458 22.26 -6.06 -20.52
N PRO A 459 23.36 -6.83 -20.45
CA PRO A 459 24.65 -6.34 -19.95
C PRO A 459 25.21 -5.17 -20.77
N ASP A 460 24.88 -5.08 -22.06
CA ASP A 460 25.31 -3.99 -22.94
C ASP A 460 24.29 -2.84 -22.98
N GLY A 461 23.13 -3.02 -22.34
CA GLY A 461 22.04 -2.06 -22.27
C GLY A 461 22.38 -0.85 -21.38
N MET A 462 22.34 0.35 -21.96
CA MET A 462 22.51 1.58 -21.19
C MET A 462 21.28 1.94 -20.35
N VAL A 463 21.51 2.48 -19.15
CA VAL A 463 20.47 3.06 -18.30
C VAL A 463 20.56 4.59 -18.28
N PRO A 464 19.45 5.33 -18.50
CA PRO A 464 19.48 6.80 -18.41
C PRO A 464 19.93 7.26 -17.03
N CYS A 465 20.69 8.36 -16.91
CA CYS A 465 21.20 8.83 -15.60
C CYS A 465 20.11 9.38 -14.65
N SER A 466 19.04 10.00 -15.16
CA SER A 466 17.90 10.55 -14.39
C SER A 466 18.27 11.16 -13.02
N SER A 467 19.15 12.16 -13.04
CA SER A 467 19.64 12.87 -11.86
C SER A 467 18.49 13.33 -10.94
N LYS A 468 18.72 13.22 -9.62
CA LYS A 468 17.72 13.55 -8.60
C LYS A 468 17.85 15.00 -8.14
N LYS A 469 16.72 15.61 -7.77
CA LYS A 469 16.73 16.93 -7.15
C LYS A 469 17.53 16.89 -5.84
N PRO A 470 18.24 17.98 -5.48
CA PRO A 470 18.93 18.04 -4.19
C PRO A 470 17.93 18.02 -3.03
N LEU A 471 18.36 17.51 -1.87
CA LEU A 471 17.50 17.30 -0.70
C LEU A 471 16.70 18.54 -0.29
N HIS A 472 17.31 19.73 -0.32
CA HIS A 472 16.65 20.98 0.06
C HIS A 472 15.46 21.34 -0.86
N SER A 473 15.42 20.84 -2.10
CA SER A 473 14.33 21.10 -3.04
C SER A 473 13.11 20.20 -2.83
N ILE A 474 13.24 19.14 -2.02
CA ILE A 474 12.17 18.15 -1.78
C ILE A 474 11.82 18.01 -0.30
N ARG A 475 12.37 18.87 0.57
CA ARG A 475 12.19 18.79 2.02
C ARG A 475 12.22 20.17 2.66
N SER A 476 11.14 20.52 3.36
CA SER A 476 11.07 21.63 4.32
C SER A 476 10.85 21.09 5.75
N TYR A 477 11.28 21.85 6.76
CA TYR A 477 10.95 21.59 8.16
C TYR A 477 10.17 22.79 8.70
N ASN A 478 8.94 22.58 9.15
CA ASN A 478 8.09 23.56 9.85
C ASN A 478 7.85 24.91 9.12
N GLN A 479 8.26 25.05 7.86
CA GLN A 479 7.99 26.24 7.05
C GLN A 479 6.50 26.24 6.66
N ARG A 480 5.79 27.28 7.07
CA ARG A 480 4.37 27.51 6.76
C ARG A 480 4.19 28.11 5.37
#